data_AF-A0AB37IW89-F1
#
_entry.id   AF-A0AB37IW89-F1
#
_cell.length_a   1.000
_cell.length_b   1.000
_cell.length_c   1.000
_cell.angle_alpha   90.00
_cell.angle_beta   90.00
_cell.angle_gamma   90.00
#
_symmetry.space_group_name_H-M   'P 1'
#
loop_
_entity.id
_entity.type
_entity.pdbx_description
1 polymer ?
#
loop_
_entity_poly.entity_id
_entity_poly.type
_entity_poly.pdbx_seq_one_letter_code
_entity_poly.pdbx_strand_id
1 'polypeptide(L)'
;MFDGTKRKLMERILWFPESTSPTFDDPGKFHSEEVKIDWPDKIKRPFVGLTQDCNAVPYWTKYATFLEKNGFPYSIYEYRRSDWIQRASKFDLIIWSPKDGPFQMEDIKRKIYILENKLGKVCFPDYDTLLLCDDKAYSTYILSINNLPVIETFISNDYDESKTMAENLSYPLVSKGSFGAGSKEVFSVANASEAKRIVRQVFSVYGKRTHLKYVRQKNLVYFQRFVESDRVDTRVNIIGNMIFGYYRKPKGNDFRASGSGIVIKEDLPIEAIRIALETYSKIGKAMLGVDMLKDRSGKYWISEISPFIYVKTPEQLKVNGIPGAYTLQDDGTLLFEKGLFWPQQLALKVFFEQNYLSSVEEWKAKYLEPALSKQCLRKST
;
A
#
# COMPACT_ATOMS: atom_id res chain seq x y z
N MET A 1 5.05 39.85 32.74
CA MET A 1 5.43 38.56 33.36
C MET A 1 4.68 37.42 32.65
N PHE A 2 4.98 37.20 31.37
CA PHE A 2 4.37 36.15 30.52
C PHE A 2 5.38 35.85 29.40
N ASP A 3 6.32 34.92 29.57
CA ASP A 3 6.98 34.25 28.42
C ASP A 3 7.89 33.02 28.74
N GLY A 4 7.97 32.55 29.98
CA GLY A 4 8.85 31.42 30.30
C GLY A 4 8.39 30.08 29.71
N THR A 5 7.08 29.90 29.56
CA THR A 5 6.44 28.63 29.17
C THR A 5 6.40 28.41 27.66
N LYS A 6 6.20 29.47 26.86
CA LYS A 6 6.22 29.39 25.39
C LYS A 6 7.65 29.15 24.87
N ARG A 7 8.65 29.79 25.47
CA ARG A 7 10.06 29.62 25.10
C ARG A 7 10.56 28.20 25.36
N LYS A 8 10.24 27.60 26.52
CA LYS A 8 10.55 26.19 26.83
C LYS A 8 9.84 25.19 25.89
N LEU A 9 8.61 25.50 25.46
CA LEU A 9 7.88 24.66 24.51
C LEU A 9 8.47 24.76 23.09
N MET A 10 8.85 25.97 22.65
CA MET A 10 9.57 26.18 21.39
C MET A 10 10.94 25.51 21.39
N GLU A 11 11.71 25.63 22.47
CA GLU A 11 12.99 24.94 22.63
C GLU A 11 12.82 23.41 22.55
N ARG A 12 11.79 22.84 23.19
CA ARG A 12 11.46 21.40 23.05
C ARG A 12 11.05 20.96 21.64
N ILE A 13 10.43 21.83 20.85
CA ILE A 13 9.97 21.49 19.49
C ILE A 13 11.10 21.69 18.46
N LEU A 14 12.02 22.63 18.70
CA LEU A 14 13.09 22.98 17.78
C LEU A 14 14.38 22.17 17.98
N TRP A 15 14.62 21.61 19.18
CA TRP A 15 15.91 20.97 19.53
C TRP A 15 15.91 19.45 19.58
N PHE A 16 14.76 18.78 19.59
CA PHE A 16 14.74 17.31 19.57
C PHE A 16 14.54 16.83 18.12
N PRO A 17 15.54 16.17 17.51
CA PRO A 17 15.34 15.54 16.21
C PRO A 17 14.20 14.53 16.31
N GLU A 18 13.42 14.39 15.24
CA GLU A 18 12.46 13.29 15.15
C GLU A 18 13.22 11.97 15.39
N SER A 19 12.76 11.15 16.34
CA SER A 19 13.45 9.90 16.64
C SER A 19 13.41 9.01 15.41
N THR A 20 14.58 8.65 14.91
CA THR A 20 14.76 7.71 13.81
C THR A 20 15.27 6.36 14.29
N SER A 21 15.29 6.14 15.61
CA SER A 21 15.69 4.87 16.21
C SER A 21 14.75 3.76 15.76
N PRO A 22 15.28 2.58 15.38
CA PRO A 22 14.47 1.43 15.03
C PRO A 22 13.47 1.07 16.13
N THR A 23 12.24 0.75 15.74
CA THR A 23 11.25 0.13 16.64
C THR A 23 11.46 -1.37 16.63
N PHE A 24 11.32 -2.03 17.77
CA PHE A 24 11.43 -3.48 17.91
C PHE A 24 10.10 -4.05 18.40
N ASP A 25 9.75 -5.22 17.90
CA ASP A 25 8.72 -6.08 18.47
C ASP A 25 9.13 -7.55 18.34
N ASP A 26 8.34 -8.45 18.92
CA ASP A 26 8.55 -9.89 18.85
C ASP A 26 7.49 -10.52 17.92
N PRO A 27 7.83 -10.83 16.66
CA PRO A 27 6.93 -11.52 15.74
C PRO A 27 6.53 -12.93 16.20
N GLY A 28 7.36 -13.57 17.05
CA GLY A 28 7.15 -14.91 17.58
C GLY A 28 6.06 -14.98 18.66
N LYS A 29 5.69 -13.84 19.26
CA LYS A 29 4.64 -13.72 20.28
C LYS A 29 3.31 -14.38 19.90
N PHE A 30 2.97 -14.43 18.62
CA PHE A 30 1.66 -14.85 18.14
C PHE A 30 1.58 -16.30 17.62
N HIS A 31 2.63 -17.12 17.79
CA HIS A 31 2.68 -18.50 17.25
C HIS A 31 2.16 -18.59 15.80
N SER A 32 2.66 -17.71 14.93
CA SER A 32 2.24 -17.66 13.52
C SER A 32 2.79 -18.85 12.72
N GLU A 33 2.08 -19.20 11.65
CA GLU A 33 2.51 -20.18 10.66
C GLU A 33 3.90 -19.85 10.11
N GLU A 34 4.68 -20.90 9.88
CA GLU A 34 6.03 -20.76 9.35
C GLU A 34 5.98 -20.61 7.82
N VAL A 35 6.42 -19.45 7.33
CA VAL A 35 6.53 -19.20 5.90
C VAL A 35 7.87 -19.72 5.39
N LYS A 36 7.88 -20.92 4.80
CA LYS A 36 9.05 -21.52 4.16
C LYS A 36 9.09 -21.25 2.66
N ILE A 37 10.29 -21.15 2.11
CA ILE A 37 10.55 -21.14 0.67
C ILE A 37 11.33 -22.39 0.28
N ASP A 38 10.86 -23.09 -0.75
CA ASP A 38 11.54 -24.24 -1.33
C ASP A 38 12.69 -23.73 -2.21
N TRP A 39 13.85 -23.54 -1.59
CA TRP A 39 15.02 -22.95 -2.23
C TRP A 39 15.95 -24.02 -2.80
N PRO A 40 16.21 -24.06 -4.12
CA PRO A 40 17.09 -25.06 -4.72
C PRO A 40 18.54 -24.95 -4.22
N ASP A 41 19.17 -26.08 -3.86
CA ASP A 41 20.54 -26.14 -3.32
C ASP A 41 21.59 -25.51 -4.25
N LYS A 42 21.34 -25.53 -5.57
CA LYS A 42 22.25 -24.99 -6.59
C LYS A 42 22.22 -23.46 -6.68
N ILE A 43 21.18 -22.81 -6.14
CA ILE A 43 21.04 -21.35 -6.18
C ILE A 43 21.62 -20.79 -4.89
N LYS A 44 22.65 -19.94 -4.99
CA LYS A 44 23.20 -19.26 -3.83
C LYS A 44 22.18 -18.25 -3.29
N ARG A 45 21.94 -18.27 -1.97
CA ARG A 45 21.12 -17.25 -1.31
C ARG A 45 21.82 -15.89 -1.36
N PRO A 46 21.13 -14.80 -1.74
CA PRO A 46 21.72 -13.47 -1.77
C PRO A 46 22.06 -13.01 -0.35
N PHE A 47 23.14 -12.25 -0.21
CA PHE A 47 23.44 -11.55 1.02
C PHE A 47 22.62 -10.26 1.13
N VAL A 48 21.78 -10.20 2.16
CA VAL A 48 20.73 -9.18 2.27
C VAL A 48 21.15 -8.00 3.14
N GLY A 49 21.03 -6.79 2.59
CA GLY A 49 21.06 -5.55 3.34
C GLY A 49 19.65 -5.21 3.84
N LEU A 50 19.40 -5.43 5.14
CA LEU A 50 18.09 -5.18 5.74
C LEU A 50 18.04 -3.79 6.36
N THR A 51 17.14 -2.93 5.88
CA THR A 51 16.88 -1.63 6.52
C THR A 51 15.93 -1.77 7.71
N GLN A 52 15.97 -0.81 8.63
CA GLN A 52 15.11 -0.79 9.81
C GLN A 52 14.17 0.41 9.81
N ASP A 53 12.89 0.15 10.08
CA ASP A 53 11.86 1.17 10.23
C ASP A 53 11.60 1.53 11.70
N CYS A 54 10.86 2.62 11.89
CA CYS A 54 10.40 3.09 13.21
C CYS A 54 8.87 3.10 13.31
N ASN A 55 8.19 2.27 12.52
CA ASN A 55 6.74 2.13 12.57
C ASN A 55 6.32 1.52 13.91
N ALA A 56 5.09 1.78 14.35
CA ALA A 56 4.57 1.24 15.60
C ALA A 56 4.52 -0.31 15.59
N VAL A 57 4.27 -0.90 14.42
CA VAL A 57 4.43 -2.33 14.16
C VAL A 57 5.46 -2.44 13.04
N PRO A 58 6.73 -2.68 13.38
CA PRO A 58 7.81 -2.66 12.39
C PRO A 58 7.70 -3.82 11.41
N TYR A 59 8.08 -3.58 10.16
CA TYR A 59 8.14 -4.59 9.11
C TYR A 59 9.47 -5.33 9.18
N TRP A 60 10.55 -4.61 9.48
CA TRP A 60 11.91 -5.16 9.43
C TRP A 60 12.11 -6.35 10.37
N THR A 61 11.41 -6.41 11.51
CA THR A 61 11.47 -7.57 12.43
C THR A 61 10.86 -8.83 11.80
N LYS A 62 9.76 -8.72 11.05
CA LYS A 62 9.11 -9.85 10.36
C LYS A 62 9.98 -10.30 9.20
N TYR A 63 10.61 -9.36 8.50
CA TYR A 63 11.57 -9.65 7.45
C TYR A 63 12.80 -10.37 7.99
N ALA A 64 13.39 -9.91 9.09
CA ALA A 64 14.51 -10.58 9.76
C ALA A 64 14.14 -12.02 10.14
N THR A 65 12.98 -12.23 10.79
CA THR A 65 12.50 -13.58 11.14
C THR A 65 12.35 -14.49 9.92
N PHE A 66 11.84 -13.97 8.80
CA PHE A 66 11.73 -14.75 7.55
C PHE A 66 13.12 -15.14 7.01
N LEU A 67 14.05 -14.18 6.97
CA LEU A 67 15.42 -14.42 6.49
C LEU A 67 16.14 -15.47 7.33
N GLU A 68 16.04 -15.37 8.66
CA GLU A 68 16.64 -16.32 9.61
C GLU A 68 16.10 -17.73 9.44
N LYS A 69 14.77 -17.89 9.45
CA LYS A 69 14.12 -19.21 9.32
C LYS A 69 14.37 -19.89 7.99
N ASN A 70 14.63 -19.13 6.92
CA ASN A 70 14.91 -19.65 5.59
C ASN A 70 16.41 -19.65 5.23
N GLY A 71 17.28 -19.31 6.19
CA GLY A 71 18.74 -19.37 6.05
C GLY A 71 19.35 -18.34 5.09
N PHE A 72 18.70 -17.19 4.89
CA PHE A 72 19.28 -16.09 4.12
C PHE A 72 20.26 -15.29 4.98
N PRO A 73 21.53 -15.15 4.57
CA PRO A 73 22.47 -14.32 5.31
C PRO A 73 22.05 -12.85 5.16
N TYR A 74 22.09 -12.09 6.25
CA TYR A 74 21.73 -10.67 6.21
C TYR A 74 22.55 -9.85 7.20
N SER A 75 22.57 -8.53 6.97
CA SER A 75 23.07 -7.56 7.94
C SER A 75 22.28 -6.26 7.81
N ILE A 76 22.31 -5.45 8.87
CA ILE A 76 21.63 -4.16 8.84
C ILE A 76 22.30 -3.22 7.83
N TYR A 77 21.49 -2.65 6.95
CA TYR A 77 21.89 -1.65 5.97
C TYR A 77 21.39 -0.26 6.36
N GLU A 78 22.31 0.59 6.80
CA GLU A 78 22.03 1.96 7.19
C GLU A 78 22.13 2.90 5.98
N TYR A 79 20.99 3.21 5.39
CA TYR A 79 20.87 4.01 4.15
C TYR A 79 20.85 5.52 4.39
N ARG A 80 20.75 6.00 5.63
CA ARG A 80 20.66 7.45 5.94
C ARG A 80 22.02 8.11 6.03
N ARG A 81 23.09 7.33 6.09
CA ARG A 81 24.47 7.83 6.18
C ARG A 81 24.96 8.34 4.83
N SER A 82 25.94 9.24 4.84
CA SER A 82 26.53 9.80 3.63
C SER A 82 27.28 8.76 2.77
N ASP A 83 27.71 7.65 3.38
CA ASP A 83 28.43 6.53 2.74
C ASP A 83 27.51 5.37 2.33
N TRP A 84 26.20 5.62 2.18
CA TRP A 84 25.21 4.58 1.89
C TRP A 84 25.51 3.80 0.61
N ILE A 85 26.03 4.44 -0.44
CA ILE A 85 26.39 3.78 -1.71
C ILE A 85 27.51 2.76 -1.47
N GLN A 86 28.56 3.15 -0.75
CA GLN A 86 29.69 2.27 -0.45
C GLN A 86 29.24 1.10 0.43
N ARG A 87 28.31 1.33 1.37
CA ARG A 87 27.72 0.26 2.20
C ARG A 87 26.88 -0.71 1.37
N ALA A 88 26.10 -0.20 0.41
CA ALA A 88 25.27 -1.01 -0.48
C ALA A 88 26.09 -1.99 -1.33
N SER A 89 27.36 -1.68 -1.63
CA SER A 89 28.22 -2.54 -2.46
C SER A 89 28.36 -3.97 -1.90
N LYS A 90 28.30 -4.14 -0.58
CA LYS A 90 28.46 -5.40 0.13
C LYS A 90 27.30 -6.38 -0.04
N PHE A 91 26.13 -5.90 -0.40
CA PHE A 91 24.90 -6.68 -0.42
C PHE A 91 24.50 -7.04 -1.85
N ASP A 92 23.94 -8.23 -2.04
CA ASP A 92 23.37 -8.67 -3.32
C ASP A 92 21.95 -8.12 -3.51
N LEU A 93 21.22 -8.00 -2.40
CA LEU A 93 19.83 -7.55 -2.31
C LEU A 93 19.68 -6.54 -1.17
N ILE A 94 18.85 -5.51 -1.35
CA ILE A 94 18.48 -4.59 -0.27
C ILE A 94 16.97 -4.68 0.00
N ILE A 95 16.61 -5.01 1.24
CA ILE A 95 15.23 -5.07 1.71
C ILE A 95 14.91 -3.80 2.50
N TRP A 96 14.00 -3.01 1.95
CA TRP A 96 13.52 -1.76 2.47
C TRP A 96 12.28 -1.97 3.34
N SER A 97 12.28 -1.30 4.50
CA SER A 97 11.10 -1.13 5.34
C SER A 97 10.77 0.37 5.38
N PRO A 98 10.11 0.91 4.33
CA PRO A 98 9.79 2.32 4.30
C PRO A 98 8.80 2.66 5.43
N LYS A 99 8.98 3.83 6.03
CA LYS A 99 7.96 4.47 6.88
C LYS A 99 7.15 5.43 6.03
N ASP A 100 5.89 5.59 6.40
CA ASP A 100 4.98 6.53 5.75
C ASP A 100 5.47 7.98 5.97
N GLY A 101 5.65 8.71 4.89
CA GLY A 101 6.05 10.11 4.95
C GLY A 101 6.59 10.63 3.62
N PRO A 102 6.14 11.80 3.14
CA PRO A 102 6.43 12.24 1.77
C PRO A 102 7.93 12.46 1.50
N PHE A 103 8.68 13.00 2.46
CA PHE A 103 10.12 13.24 2.27
C PHE A 103 10.97 11.96 2.34
N GLN A 104 10.67 11.09 3.29
CA GLN A 104 11.38 9.83 3.43
C GLN A 104 11.09 8.91 2.24
N MET A 105 9.83 8.85 1.80
CA MET A 105 9.43 8.10 0.62
C MET A 105 10.15 8.61 -0.63
N GLU A 106 10.26 9.93 -0.80
CA GLU A 106 10.98 10.53 -1.93
C GLU A 106 12.49 10.25 -1.89
N ASP A 107 13.13 10.28 -0.71
CA ASP A 107 14.54 9.88 -0.55
C ASP A 107 14.74 8.41 -0.90
N ILE A 108 13.88 7.53 -0.38
CA ILE A 108 13.93 6.09 -0.67
C ILE A 108 13.72 5.83 -2.16
N LYS A 109 12.71 6.44 -2.81
CA LYS A 109 12.47 6.33 -4.26
C LYS A 109 13.74 6.65 -5.06
N ARG A 110 14.42 7.76 -4.75
CA ARG A 110 15.66 8.17 -5.42
C ARG A 110 16.80 7.18 -5.19
N LYS A 111 16.97 6.69 -3.96
CA LYS A 111 18.02 5.72 -3.61
C LYS A 111 17.80 4.38 -4.29
N ILE A 112 16.58 3.85 -4.26
CA ILE A 112 16.23 2.61 -4.96
C ILE A 112 16.44 2.79 -6.46
N TYR A 113 16.01 3.90 -7.05
CA TYR A 113 16.27 4.19 -8.47
C TYR A 113 17.75 4.10 -8.81
N ILE A 114 18.63 4.70 -8.00
CA ILE A 114 20.10 4.63 -8.20
C ILE A 114 20.59 3.19 -8.04
N LEU A 115 20.15 2.48 -7.00
CA LEU A 115 20.59 1.12 -6.72
C LEU A 115 20.24 0.17 -7.86
N GLU A 116 19.00 0.22 -8.36
CA GLU A 116 18.53 -0.65 -9.43
C GLU A 116 19.10 -0.21 -10.79
N ASN A 117 18.90 1.05 -11.17
CA ASN A 117 19.15 1.51 -12.55
C ASN A 117 20.59 1.94 -12.81
N LYS A 118 21.39 2.20 -11.77
CA LYS A 118 22.79 2.66 -11.91
C LYS A 118 23.80 1.69 -11.32
N LEU A 119 23.41 0.89 -10.32
CA LEU A 119 24.32 -0.02 -9.62
C LEU A 119 23.94 -1.50 -9.80
N GLY A 120 22.85 -1.82 -10.51
CA GLY A 120 22.43 -3.18 -10.81
C GLY A 120 22.08 -4.01 -9.56
N LYS A 121 21.69 -3.37 -8.46
CA LYS A 121 21.25 -4.03 -7.23
C LYS A 121 19.78 -4.40 -7.32
N VAL A 122 19.39 -5.52 -6.74
CA VAL A 122 17.98 -5.87 -6.55
C VAL A 122 17.47 -5.19 -5.27
N CYS A 123 16.27 -4.62 -5.31
CA CYS A 123 15.61 -4.05 -4.13
C CYS A 123 14.24 -4.65 -3.89
N PHE A 124 13.81 -4.65 -2.62
CA PHE A 124 12.43 -4.94 -2.24
C PHE A 124 11.89 -3.84 -1.30
N PRO A 125 10.74 -3.21 -1.61
CA PRO A 125 10.12 -3.18 -2.94
C PRO A 125 11.10 -2.62 -4.00
N ASP A 126 10.80 -2.91 -5.26
CA ASP A 126 11.47 -2.26 -6.38
C ASP A 126 10.93 -0.83 -6.64
N TYR A 127 11.62 -0.09 -7.51
CA TYR A 127 11.27 1.30 -7.82
C TYR A 127 9.84 1.44 -8.34
N ASP A 128 9.40 0.59 -9.26
CA ASP A 128 8.05 0.65 -9.83
C ASP A 128 6.96 0.44 -8.77
N THR A 129 7.19 -0.49 -7.85
CA THR A 129 6.29 -0.74 -6.72
C THR A 129 6.24 0.47 -5.79
N LEU A 130 7.37 1.16 -5.58
CA LEU A 130 7.39 2.39 -4.79
C LEU A 130 6.64 3.54 -5.47
N LEU A 131 6.59 3.63 -6.80
CA LEU A 131 5.81 4.66 -7.48
C LEU A 131 4.31 4.58 -7.13
N LEU A 132 3.81 3.38 -6.84
CA LEU A 132 2.43 3.16 -6.36
C LEU A 132 2.22 3.59 -4.90
N CYS A 133 3.29 3.80 -4.13
CA CYS A 133 3.19 4.19 -2.72
C CYS A 133 2.85 5.67 -2.56
N ASP A 134 1.80 5.94 -1.80
CA ASP A 134 1.35 7.29 -1.42
C ASP A 134 1.16 8.25 -2.60
N ASP A 135 0.89 7.73 -3.80
CA ASP A 135 0.57 8.52 -5.00
C ASP A 135 -0.74 8.03 -5.63
N LYS A 136 -1.84 8.70 -5.24
CA LYS A 136 -3.18 8.38 -5.74
C LYS A 136 -3.33 8.73 -7.21
N ALA A 137 -2.64 9.75 -7.71
CA ALA A 137 -2.74 10.15 -9.10
C ALA A 137 -2.09 9.11 -9.99
N TYR A 138 -0.84 8.75 -9.68
CA TYR A 138 -0.11 7.68 -10.39
C TYR A 138 -0.88 6.37 -10.36
N SER A 139 -1.35 5.95 -9.17
CA SER A 139 -2.15 4.73 -9.04
C SER A 139 -3.41 4.74 -9.90
N THR A 140 -4.14 5.87 -9.94
CA THR A 140 -5.32 6.01 -10.81
C THR A 140 -4.95 5.92 -12.29
N TYR A 141 -3.85 6.55 -12.74
CA TYR A 141 -3.39 6.41 -14.12
C TYR A 141 -3.06 4.96 -14.47
N ILE A 142 -2.31 4.26 -13.61
CA ILE A 142 -1.94 2.86 -13.83
C ILE A 142 -3.17 1.94 -13.88
N LEU A 143 -4.17 2.17 -13.05
CA LEU A 143 -5.43 1.44 -13.10
C LEU A 143 -6.19 1.70 -14.42
N SER A 144 -6.28 2.97 -14.83
CA SER A 144 -6.99 3.38 -16.04
C SER A 144 -6.36 2.83 -17.31
N ILE A 145 -5.04 2.92 -17.49
CA ILE A 145 -4.37 2.39 -18.69
C ILE A 145 -4.50 0.85 -18.82
N ASN A 146 -4.72 0.18 -17.69
CA ASN A 146 -4.95 -1.27 -17.62
C ASN A 146 -6.43 -1.66 -17.80
N ASN A 147 -7.31 -0.70 -18.10
CA ASN A 147 -8.75 -0.88 -18.24
C ASN A 147 -9.41 -1.53 -17.02
N LEU A 148 -8.91 -1.22 -15.82
CA LEU A 148 -9.48 -1.70 -14.56
C LEU A 148 -10.64 -0.79 -14.12
N PRO A 149 -11.62 -1.30 -13.34
CA PRO A 149 -12.82 -0.55 -12.98
C PRO A 149 -12.53 0.49 -11.87
N VAL A 150 -11.59 1.41 -12.09
CA VAL A 150 -11.30 2.52 -11.18
C VAL A 150 -12.43 3.56 -11.22
N ILE A 151 -12.72 4.17 -10.08
CA ILE A 151 -13.71 5.25 -10.03
C ILE A 151 -13.22 6.40 -10.91
N GLU A 152 -14.10 6.85 -11.81
CA GLU A 152 -13.87 8.00 -12.68
C GLU A 152 -13.32 9.19 -11.88
N THR A 153 -12.19 9.70 -12.32
CA THR A 153 -11.44 10.73 -11.59
C THR A 153 -10.87 11.74 -12.57
N PHE A 154 -11.21 13.01 -12.35
CA PHE A 154 -10.55 14.14 -12.97
C PHE A 154 -9.26 14.48 -12.22
N ILE A 155 -8.12 14.44 -12.92
CA ILE A 155 -6.80 14.77 -12.40
C ILE A 155 -6.16 15.77 -13.34
N SER A 156 -5.76 16.93 -12.84
CA SER A 156 -5.11 17.95 -13.65
C SER A 156 -4.07 18.75 -12.88
N ASN A 157 -2.98 19.06 -13.57
CA ASN A 157 -1.93 19.99 -13.15
C ASN A 157 -2.07 21.37 -13.79
N ASP A 158 -3.14 21.60 -14.55
CA ASP A 158 -3.43 22.85 -15.25
C ASP A 158 -4.51 23.65 -14.50
N TYR A 159 -4.24 24.92 -14.21
CA TYR A 159 -5.16 25.77 -13.46
C TYR A 159 -6.42 26.13 -14.26
N ASP A 160 -6.27 26.47 -15.53
CA ASP A 160 -7.37 26.96 -16.37
C ASP A 160 -8.30 25.81 -16.76
N GLU A 161 -7.73 24.64 -17.07
CA GLU A 161 -8.48 23.40 -17.23
C GLU A 161 -9.23 23.05 -15.94
N SER A 162 -8.53 23.02 -14.80
CA SER A 162 -9.14 22.67 -13.51
C SER A 162 -10.28 23.63 -13.13
N LYS A 163 -10.11 24.92 -13.42
CA LYS A 163 -11.13 25.95 -13.16
C LYS A 163 -12.34 25.76 -14.06
N THR A 164 -12.13 25.49 -15.34
CA THR A 164 -13.20 25.24 -16.32
C THR A 164 -13.95 23.95 -16.00
N MET A 165 -13.22 22.86 -15.75
CA MET A 165 -13.81 21.56 -15.41
C MET A 165 -14.57 21.59 -14.09
N ALA A 166 -14.14 22.40 -13.12
CA ALA A 166 -14.92 22.60 -11.89
C ALA A 166 -16.35 23.15 -12.15
N GLU A 167 -16.64 23.77 -13.31
CA GLU A 167 -17.99 24.20 -13.70
C GLU A 167 -18.83 23.06 -14.30
N ASN A 168 -18.17 22.12 -14.97
CA ASN A 168 -18.81 21.13 -15.83
C ASN A 168 -18.89 19.72 -15.21
N LEU A 169 -18.19 19.47 -14.11
CA LEU A 169 -18.24 18.19 -13.41
C LEU A 169 -19.60 17.96 -12.72
N SER A 170 -19.99 16.68 -12.62
CA SER A 170 -21.20 16.27 -11.89
C SER A 170 -20.93 16.16 -10.40
N TYR A 171 -21.79 16.75 -9.58
CA TYR A 171 -21.66 16.78 -8.12
C TYR A 171 -22.67 15.85 -7.42
N PRO A 172 -22.34 15.32 -6.23
CA PRO A 172 -21.13 15.57 -5.44
C PRO A 172 -19.88 14.84 -5.96
N LEU A 173 -18.70 15.33 -5.56
CA LEU A 173 -17.39 14.75 -5.84
C LEU A 173 -16.64 14.46 -4.54
N VAL A 174 -15.55 13.69 -4.65
CA VAL A 174 -14.57 13.47 -3.59
C VAL A 174 -13.26 14.10 -4.00
N SER A 175 -12.81 15.13 -3.28
CA SER A 175 -11.46 15.66 -3.43
C SER A 175 -10.49 14.88 -2.56
N LYS A 176 -9.39 14.41 -3.15
CA LYS A 176 -8.31 13.73 -2.42
C LYS A 176 -7.00 14.51 -2.58
N GLY A 177 -6.15 14.54 -1.56
CA GLY A 177 -4.74 14.94 -1.71
C GLY A 177 -3.97 13.89 -2.51
N SER A 178 -2.91 14.29 -3.23
CA SER A 178 -2.06 13.36 -3.98
C SER A 178 -1.32 12.37 -3.07
N PHE A 179 -0.93 12.83 -1.88
CA PHE A 179 -0.24 12.06 -0.85
C PHE A 179 -1.04 11.96 0.45
N GLY A 180 -0.74 10.94 1.24
CA GLY A 180 -1.25 10.76 2.60
C GLY A 180 -2.19 9.55 2.75
N ALA A 181 -2.16 8.98 3.94
CA ALA A 181 -2.93 7.81 4.34
C ALA A 181 -4.05 8.15 5.34
N GLY A 182 -5.02 7.23 5.48
CA GLY A 182 -6.04 7.29 6.53
C GLY A 182 -7.07 8.40 6.39
N SER A 183 -7.49 8.73 5.15
CA SER A 183 -8.60 9.66 4.84
C SER A 183 -8.42 11.12 5.24
N LYS A 184 -7.25 11.52 5.76
CA LYS A 184 -7.02 12.88 6.31
C LYS A 184 -7.13 13.99 5.25
N GLU A 185 -6.83 13.68 3.99
CA GLU A 185 -6.95 14.59 2.85
C GLU A 185 -8.13 14.25 1.93
N VAL A 186 -9.16 13.57 2.43
CA VAL A 186 -10.35 13.20 1.66
C VAL A 186 -11.53 14.06 2.10
N PHE A 187 -12.09 14.83 1.17
CA PHE A 187 -13.16 15.80 1.42
C PHE A 187 -14.29 15.60 0.41
N SER A 188 -15.54 15.67 0.87
CA SER A 188 -16.70 15.77 -0.03
C SER A 188 -16.75 17.18 -0.61
N VAL A 189 -17.11 17.29 -1.89
CA VAL A 189 -17.27 18.53 -2.62
C VAL A 189 -18.68 18.54 -3.18
N ALA A 190 -19.53 19.39 -2.64
CA ALA A 190 -20.97 19.35 -2.91
C ALA A 190 -21.38 20.10 -4.18
N ASN A 191 -20.54 21.03 -4.67
CA ASN A 191 -20.88 21.91 -5.79
C ASN A 191 -19.64 22.56 -6.44
N ALA A 192 -19.85 23.19 -7.59
CA ALA A 192 -18.83 23.90 -8.37
C ALA A 192 -18.10 25.00 -7.59
N SER A 193 -18.79 25.73 -6.71
CA SER A 193 -18.17 26.80 -5.91
C SER A 193 -17.12 26.26 -4.95
N GLU A 194 -17.39 25.11 -4.33
CA GLU A 194 -16.42 24.42 -3.47
C GLU A 194 -15.24 23.87 -4.28
N ALA A 195 -15.49 23.26 -5.43
CA ALA A 195 -14.43 22.78 -6.32
C ALA A 195 -13.51 23.92 -6.76
N LYS A 196 -14.05 25.02 -7.27
CA LYS A 196 -13.27 26.22 -7.66
C LYS A 196 -12.45 26.78 -6.50
N ARG A 197 -12.99 26.75 -5.27
CA ARG A 197 -12.24 27.16 -4.07
C ARG A 197 -11.03 26.25 -3.84
N ILE A 198 -11.19 24.94 -3.97
CA ILE A 198 -10.08 23.98 -3.86
C ILE A 198 -9.04 24.25 -4.96
N VAL A 199 -9.47 24.40 -6.22
CA VAL A 199 -8.58 24.73 -7.35
C VAL A 199 -7.75 25.97 -7.04
N ARG A 200 -8.37 27.09 -6.67
CA ARG A 200 -7.65 28.33 -6.30
C ARG A 200 -6.66 28.14 -5.15
N GLN A 201 -6.98 27.32 -4.15
CA GLN A 201 -6.09 27.05 -3.03
C GLN A 201 -4.88 26.20 -3.46
N VAL A 202 -5.12 25.13 -4.23
CA VAL A 202 -4.09 24.21 -4.72
C VAL A 202 -3.10 24.90 -5.64
N PHE A 203 -3.56 25.81 -6.50
CA PHE A 203 -2.73 26.59 -7.43
C PHE A 203 -2.25 27.93 -6.87
N SER A 204 -2.57 28.25 -5.61
CA SER A 204 -2.02 29.44 -4.98
C SER A 204 -0.51 29.31 -4.77
N VAL A 205 0.18 30.45 -4.59
CA VAL A 205 1.63 30.50 -4.30
C VAL A 205 2.03 29.53 -3.19
N TYR A 206 1.20 29.42 -2.14
CA TYR A 206 1.46 28.58 -0.98
C TYR A 206 0.90 27.15 -1.08
N GLY A 207 -0.02 26.88 -1.99
CA GLY A 207 -0.78 25.63 -2.05
C GLY A 207 -1.82 25.47 -0.92
N LYS A 208 -2.66 24.44 -1.04
CA LYS A 208 -3.70 24.11 -0.05
C LYS A 208 -3.08 23.45 1.17
N ARG A 209 -3.53 23.86 2.36
CA ARG A 209 -3.09 23.26 3.64
C ARG A 209 -3.50 21.79 3.74
N THR A 210 -2.61 20.97 4.30
CA THR A 210 -2.85 19.56 4.65
C THR A 210 -2.68 19.36 6.16
N HIS A 211 -3.04 18.19 6.66
CA HIS A 211 -2.79 17.78 8.04
C HIS A 211 -1.29 17.73 8.39
N LEU A 212 -0.42 17.49 7.39
CA LEU A 212 1.03 17.60 7.54
C LEU A 212 1.42 19.07 7.44
N LYS A 213 1.82 19.67 8.57
CA LYS A 213 2.13 21.11 8.63
C LYS A 213 3.25 21.54 7.66
N TYR A 214 4.13 20.60 7.31
CA TYR A 214 5.30 20.80 6.46
C TYR A 214 5.06 20.46 4.99
N VAL A 215 3.86 19.98 4.59
CA VAL A 215 3.51 19.73 3.18
C VAL A 215 2.19 20.39 2.80
N ARG A 216 2.14 20.92 1.59
CA ARG A 216 0.96 21.53 0.99
C ARG A 216 0.57 20.73 -0.24
N GLN A 217 -0.74 20.58 -0.48
CA GLN A 217 -1.21 20.10 -1.78
C GLN A 217 -1.04 21.25 -2.77
N LYS A 218 -0.21 21.05 -3.80
CA LYS A 218 0.19 22.10 -4.72
C LYS A 218 0.14 21.63 -6.16
N ASN A 219 -0.45 22.46 -7.01
CA ASN A 219 -0.47 22.32 -8.48
C ASN A 219 -1.01 20.99 -9.02
N LEU A 220 -1.78 20.22 -8.24
CA LEU A 220 -2.46 19.01 -8.70
C LEU A 220 -3.83 18.91 -8.02
N VAL A 221 -4.86 18.92 -8.84
CA VAL A 221 -6.25 18.69 -8.42
C VAL A 221 -6.59 17.24 -8.70
N TYR A 222 -7.27 16.61 -7.74
CA TYR A 222 -7.80 15.26 -7.85
C TYR A 222 -9.25 15.29 -7.38
N PHE A 223 -10.18 15.15 -8.32
CA PHE A 223 -11.61 15.09 -8.09
C PHE A 223 -12.16 13.76 -8.61
N GLN A 224 -12.52 12.89 -7.69
CA GLN A 224 -13.09 11.58 -7.98
C GLN A 224 -14.62 11.64 -7.91
N ARG A 225 -15.31 10.95 -8.83
CA ARG A 225 -16.76 10.80 -8.80
C ARG A 225 -17.21 10.24 -7.45
N PHE A 226 -18.23 10.85 -6.85
CA PHE A 226 -18.85 10.26 -5.66
C PHE A 226 -19.62 9.00 -6.05
N VAL A 227 -19.31 7.87 -5.40
CA VAL A 227 -20.03 6.61 -5.60
C VAL A 227 -21.16 6.54 -4.60
N GLU A 228 -22.40 6.58 -5.07
CA GLU A 228 -23.55 6.29 -4.23
C GLU A 228 -23.54 4.81 -3.82
N SER A 229 -23.16 4.55 -2.58
CA SER A 229 -23.02 3.21 -2.00
C SER A 229 -23.69 3.11 -0.63
N ASP A 230 -23.67 1.92 -0.06
CA ASP A 230 -23.95 1.66 1.37
C ASP A 230 -22.85 2.18 2.31
N ARG A 231 -21.88 2.92 1.77
CA ARG A 231 -20.69 3.48 2.46
C ARG A 231 -19.77 2.40 3.04
N VAL A 232 -19.91 1.16 2.58
CA VAL A 232 -18.98 0.09 2.92
C VAL A 232 -17.80 0.15 1.95
N ASP A 233 -16.62 0.16 2.52
CA ASP A 233 -15.37 0.03 1.79
C ASP A 233 -14.88 -1.42 1.91
N THR A 234 -14.73 -2.09 0.76
CA THR A 234 -14.29 -3.48 0.67
C THR A 234 -12.80 -3.51 0.35
N ARG A 235 -11.97 -3.89 1.33
CA ARG A 235 -10.55 -4.17 1.15
C ARG A 235 -10.37 -5.63 0.78
N VAL A 236 -9.78 -5.90 -0.37
CA VAL A 236 -9.25 -7.22 -0.72
C VAL A 236 -7.72 -7.13 -0.78
N ASN A 237 -7.04 -8.02 -0.07
CA ASN A 237 -5.60 -8.13 -0.02
C ASN A 237 -5.18 -9.42 -0.74
N ILE A 238 -4.23 -9.29 -1.66
CA ILE A 238 -3.62 -10.38 -2.40
C ILE A 238 -2.13 -10.43 -2.06
N ILE A 239 -1.62 -11.62 -1.71
CA ILE A 239 -0.20 -11.89 -1.49
C ILE A 239 0.12 -13.20 -2.20
N GLY A 240 0.69 -13.11 -3.39
CA GLY A 240 0.84 -14.29 -4.25
C GLY A 240 -0.53 -14.88 -4.59
N ASN A 241 -0.73 -16.15 -4.23
CA ASN A 241 -2.00 -16.87 -4.40
C ASN A 241 -2.88 -16.83 -3.14
N MET A 242 -2.46 -16.11 -2.09
CA MET A 242 -3.22 -15.99 -0.84
C MET A 242 -4.07 -14.72 -0.83
N ILE A 243 -5.32 -14.86 -0.38
CA ILE A 243 -6.37 -13.85 -0.49
C ILE A 243 -7.09 -13.71 0.85
N PHE A 244 -7.21 -12.49 1.33
CA PHE A 244 -8.04 -12.18 2.49
C PHE A 244 -8.51 -10.74 2.39
N GLY A 245 -9.30 -10.29 3.35
CA GLY A 245 -9.64 -8.88 3.42
C GLY A 245 -10.69 -8.62 4.47
N TYR A 246 -11.36 -7.49 4.32
CA TYR A 246 -12.30 -7.00 5.30
C TYR A 246 -13.12 -5.86 4.72
N TYR A 247 -14.23 -5.59 5.38
CA TYR A 247 -15.02 -4.39 5.16
C TYR A 247 -14.65 -3.33 6.18
N ARG A 248 -14.68 -2.06 5.78
CA ARG A 248 -14.58 -0.89 6.66
C ARG A 248 -15.89 -0.13 6.59
N LYS A 249 -16.36 0.35 7.74
CA LYS A 249 -17.56 1.20 7.83
C LYS A 249 -17.20 2.58 8.38
N PRO A 250 -17.88 3.65 7.95
CA PRO A 250 -17.71 4.97 8.56
C PRO A 250 -18.19 4.97 10.01
N LYS A 251 -17.72 5.95 10.78
CA LYS A 251 -18.18 6.21 12.14
C LYS A 251 -19.20 7.35 12.13
N GLY A 252 -20.41 7.11 12.62
CA GLY A 252 -21.48 8.12 12.68
C GLY A 252 -21.85 8.65 11.29
N ASN A 253 -21.89 9.96 11.13
CA ASN A 253 -22.29 10.63 9.89
C ASN A 253 -21.15 10.86 8.88
N ASP A 254 -19.92 10.39 9.15
CA ASP A 254 -18.83 10.48 8.18
C ASP A 254 -19.14 9.62 6.94
N PHE A 255 -18.71 10.06 5.75
CA PHE A 255 -18.82 9.24 4.53
C PHE A 255 -17.59 8.35 4.31
N ARG A 256 -16.49 8.60 5.05
CA ARG A 256 -15.21 7.93 4.90
C ARG A 256 -15.14 6.72 5.83
N ALA A 257 -14.89 5.56 5.24
CA ALA A 257 -14.73 4.31 5.98
C ALA A 257 -13.28 4.04 6.42
N SER A 258 -12.30 4.42 5.60
CA SER A 258 -10.88 4.23 5.94
C SER A 258 -10.47 5.12 7.12
N GLY A 259 -9.78 4.53 8.10
CA GLY A 259 -9.35 5.20 9.34
C GLY A 259 -10.41 5.29 10.45
N SER A 260 -11.63 4.79 10.24
CA SER A 260 -12.71 4.83 11.25
C SER A 260 -12.45 3.93 12.47
N GLY A 261 -11.63 2.89 12.29
CA GLY A 261 -11.40 1.82 13.26
C GLY A 261 -12.48 0.73 13.27
N ILE A 262 -13.55 0.87 12.48
CA ILE A 262 -14.64 -0.13 12.39
C ILE A 262 -14.34 -1.06 11.23
N VAL A 263 -13.92 -2.29 11.55
CA VAL A 263 -13.54 -3.33 10.58
C VAL A 263 -14.40 -4.56 10.80
N ILE A 264 -15.00 -5.06 9.72
CA ILE A 264 -15.80 -6.29 9.71
C ILE A 264 -15.04 -7.33 8.88
N LYS A 265 -14.74 -8.49 9.49
CA LYS A 265 -13.96 -9.57 8.87
C LYS A 265 -14.86 -10.75 8.56
N GLU A 266 -15.74 -10.50 7.61
CA GLU A 266 -16.66 -11.48 7.03
C GLU A 266 -16.11 -11.94 5.68
N ASP A 267 -16.75 -12.96 5.14
CA ASP A 267 -16.44 -13.48 3.82
C ASP A 267 -16.64 -12.42 2.71
N LEU A 268 -15.72 -12.39 1.75
CA LEU A 268 -15.62 -11.37 0.71
C LEU A 268 -16.38 -11.77 -0.56
N PRO A 269 -17.04 -10.89 -1.30
CA PRO A 269 -17.84 -11.29 -2.45
C PRO A 269 -16.91 -11.72 -3.60
N ILE A 270 -17.27 -12.79 -4.32
CA ILE A 270 -16.44 -13.36 -5.39
C ILE A 270 -16.07 -12.32 -6.45
N GLU A 271 -16.99 -11.41 -6.77
CA GLU A 271 -16.74 -10.32 -7.71
C GLU A 271 -15.64 -9.35 -7.23
N ALA A 272 -15.61 -9.00 -5.94
CA ALA A 272 -14.55 -8.17 -5.39
C ALA A 272 -13.20 -8.90 -5.43
N ILE A 273 -13.18 -10.20 -5.11
CA ILE A 273 -11.98 -11.03 -5.21
C ILE A 273 -11.47 -11.08 -6.66
N ARG A 274 -12.38 -11.27 -7.63
CA ARG A 274 -12.03 -11.30 -9.05
C ARG A 274 -11.36 -9.99 -9.50
N ILE A 275 -11.98 -8.85 -9.21
CA ILE A 275 -11.42 -7.53 -9.56
C ILE A 275 -10.04 -7.35 -8.91
N ALA A 276 -9.88 -7.75 -7.65
CA ALA A 276 -8.60 -7.64 -6.96
C ALA A 276 -7.52 -8.57 -7.55
N LEU A 277 -7.87 -9.79 -7.94
CA LEU A 277 -6.96 -10.72 -8.62
C LEU A 277 -6.56 -10.21 -10.02
N GLU A 278 -7.50 -9.70 -10.81
CA GLU A 278 -7.21 -9.08 -12.11
C GLU A 278 -6.30 -7.86 -11.95
N THR A 279 -6.55 -7.04 -10.93
CA THR A 279 -5.70 -5.88 -10.58
C THR A 279 -4.30 -6.34 -10.19
N TYR A 280 -4.18 -7.37 -9.36
CA TYR A 280 -2.90 -7.94 -8.93
C TYR A 280 -2.13 -8.58 -10.09
N SER A 281 -2.79 -9.33 -10.98
CA SER A 281 -2.14 -9.93 -12.16
C SER A 281 -1.52 -8.85 -13.05
N LYS A 282 -2.18 -7.70 -13.24
CA LYS A 282 -1.64 -6.61 -14.08
C LYS A 282 -0.58 -5.73 -13.40
N ILE A 283 -0.74 -5.43 -12.11
CA ILE A 283 0.01 -4.35 -11.44
C ILE A 283 0.79 -4.85 -10.21
N GLY A 284 0.31 -5.88 -9.53
CA GLY A 284 0.90 -6.38 -8.30
C GLY A 284 2.21 -7.14 -8.52
N LYS A 285 3.10 -7.10 -7.52
CA LYS A 285 4.32 -7.92 -7.48
C LYS A 285 4.29 -8.85 -6.27
N ALA A 286 4.83 -8.44 -5.12
CA ALA A 286 4.83 -9.28 -3.92
C ALA A 286 3.48 -9.31 -3.17
N MET A 287 2.81 -8.17 -3.12
CA MET A 287 1.48 -8.04 -2.53
C MET A 287 0.74 -6.83 -3.10
N LEU A 288 -0.59 -6.82 -2.99
CA LEU A 288 -1.41 -5.66 -3.32
C LEU A 288 -2.69 -5.70 -2.51
N GLY A 289 -3.04 -4.58 -1.91
CA GLY A 289 -4.39 -4.35 -1.41
C GLY A 289 -5.18 -3.46 -2.34
N VAL A 290 -6.46 -3.78 -2.50
CA VAL A 290 -7.39 -3.11 -3.40
C VAL A 290 -8.61 -2.67 -2.60
N ASP A 291 -8.86 -1.37 -2.57
CA ASP A 291 -9.98 -0.74 -1.87
C ASP A 291 -11.08 -0.48 -2.89
N MET A 292 -12.28 -1.01 -2.64
CA MET A 292 -13.41 -0.88 -3.56
C MET A 292 -14.66 -0.34 -2.87
N LEU A 293 -15.49 0.34 -3.66
CA LEU A 293 -16.85 0.74 -3.29
C LEU A 293 -17.85 0.05 -4.21
N LYS A 294 -18.94 -0.47 -3.62
CA LYS A 294 -20.06 -1.07 -4.35
C LYS A 294 -21.12 -0.01 -4.63
N ASP A 295 -21.46 0.23 -5.89
CA ASP A 295 -22.55 1.17 -6.23
C ASP A 295 -23.95 0.55 -6.05
N ARG A 296 -25.00 1.37 -6.21
CA ARG A 296 -26.39 0.92 -6.09
C ARG A 296 -26.82 -0.14 -7.11
N SER A 297 -26.15 -0.24 -8.26
CA SER A 297 -26.38 -1.31 -9.24
C SER A 297 -25.76 -2.64 -8.82
N GLY A 298 -24.88 -2.59 -7.82
CA GLY A 298 -24.15 -3.72 -7.27
C GLY A 298 -22.74 -3.88 -7.82
N LYS A 299 -22.30 -3.00 -8.72
CA LYS A 299 -20.98 -3.03 -9.34
C LYS A 299 -19.91 -2.47 -8.41
N TYR A 300 -18.75 -3.11 -8.40
CA TYR A 300 -17.58 -2.65 -7.65
C TYR A 300 -16.70 -1.72 -8.47
N TRP A 301 -16.20 -0.67 -7.81
CA TRP A 301 -15.26 0.29 -8.37
C TRP A 301 -14.05 0.46 -7.46
N ILE A 302 -12.85 0.42 -8.03
CA ILE A 302 -11.59 0.60 -7.31
C ILE A 302 -11.43 2.07 -6.93
N SER A 303 -11.29 2.34 -5.63
CA SER A 303 -11.09 3.67 -5.06
C SER A 303 -9.60 3.99 -4.86
N GLU A 304 -8.83 2.98 -4.46
CA GLU A 304 -7.40 3.07 -4.16
C GLU A 304 -6.75 1.68 -4.21
N ILE A 305 -5.45 1.63 -4.45
CA ILE A 305 -4.61 0.44 -4.27
C ILE A 305 -3.48 0.75 -3.31
N SER A 306 -2.96 -0.27 -2.63
CA SER A 306 -1.79 -0.13 -1.75
C SER A 306 -0.83 -1.30 -1.98
N PRO A 307 0.43 -1.04 -2.38
CA PRO A 307 1.43 -2.10 -2.58
C PRO A 307 1.94 -2.72 -1.27
N PHE A 308 1.51 -2.17 -0.12
CA PHE A 308 1.81 -2.69 1.20
C PHE A 308 0.53 -3.00 1.99
N ILE A 309 0.57 -4.09 2.74
CA ILE A 309 -0.53 -4.50 3.62
C ILE A 309 -0.06 -4.42 5.07
N TYR A 310 -0.59 -3.42 5.79
CA TYR A 310 -0.29 -3.23 7.19
C TYR A 310 -1.25 -4.04 8.08
N VAL A 311 -0.67 -4.87 8.95
CA VAL A 311 -1.39 -5.56 10.02
C VAL A 311 -0.64 -5.37 11.33
N LYS A 312 -1.39 -5.23 12.42
CA LYS A 312 -0.90 -5.16 13.80
C LYS A 312 -0.66 -6.54 14.39
N THR A 313 -1.48 -7.53 14.02
CA THR A 313 -1.38 -8.92 14.47
C THR A 313 -1.61 -9.87 13.30
N PRO A 314 -1.07 -11.10 13.32
CA PRO A 314 -1.26 -12.07 12.25
C PRO A 314 -2.70 -12.64 12.22
N GLU A 315 -3.42 -12.53 13.34
CA GLU A 315 -4.87 -12.80 13.44
C GLU A 315 -5.73 -11.86 12.57
N GLN A 316 -5.12 -10.83 11.96
CA GLN A 316 -5.88 -9.92 11.12
C GLN A 316 -6.35 -10.53 9.80
N LEU A 317 -5.70 -11.60 9.34
CA LEU A 317 -6.18 -12.44 8.25
C LEU A 317 -7.24 -13.35 8.86
N LYS A 318 -8.51 -13.09 8.52
CA LYS A 318 -9.64 -13.70 9.20
C LYS A 318 -10.86 -13.69 8.29
N VAL A 319 -11.59 -14.79 8.27
CA VAL A 319 -12.88 -14.91 7.58
C VAL A 319 -13.91 -15.45 8.56
N ASN A 320 -15.04 -14.78 8.70
CA ASN A 320 -16.17 -15.19 9.53
C ASN A 320 -15.79 -15.60 10.96
N GLY A 321 -14.92 -14.84 11.64
CA GLY A 321 -14.56 -15.20 13.01
C GLY A 321 -13.35 -16.13 13.14
N ILE A 322 -12.82 -16.68 12.05
CA ILE A 322 -11.73 -17.69 12.07
C ILE A 322 -10.46 -17.14 11.41
N PRO A 323 -9.31 -17.09 12.11
CA PRO A 323 -8.05 -16.67 11.51
C PRO A 323 -7.63 -17.61 10.36
N GLY A 324 -7.23 -17.01 9.24
CA GLY A 324 -6.92 -17.72 8.02
C GLY A 324 -7.09 -16.85 6.77
N ALA A 325 -6.81 -17.44 5.62
CA ALA A 325 -6.95 -16.80 4.32
C ALA A 325 -7.40 -17.83 3.28
N TYR A 326 -7.94 -17.35 2.16
CA TYR A 326 -8.18 -18.19 1.00
C TYR A 326 -6.88 -18.40 0.23
N THR A 327 -6.65 -19.61 -0.27
CA THR A 327 -5.63 -19.92 -1.27
C THR A 327 -6.29 -20.20 -2.60
N LEU A 328 -5.80 -19.56 -3.65
CA LEU A 328 -6.25 -19.75 -5.02
C LEU A 328 -5.65 -21.04 -5.58
N GLN A 329 -6.53 -21.93 -6.05
CA GLN A 329 -6.19 -23.19 -6.71
C GLN A 329 -6.28 -23.04 -8.24
N ASP A 330 -5.59 -23.91 -8.99
CA ASP A 330 -5.49 -23.87 -10.46
C ASP A 330 -6.84 -24.00 -11.19
N ASP A 331 -7.86 -24.52 -10.52
CA ASP A 331 -9.20 -24.70 -11.04
C ASP A 331 -10.17 -23.55 -10.70
N GLY A 332 -9.65 -22.46 -10.12
CA GLY A 332 -10.41 -21.31 -9.67
C GLY A 332 -11.04 -21.48 -8.27
N THR A 333 -10.79 -22.59 -7.59
CA THR A 333 -11.27 -22.77 -6.22
C THR A 333 -10.50 -21.88 -5.25
N LEU A 334 -11.24 -21.20 -4.38
CA LEU A 334 -10.75 -20.48 -3.22
C LEU A 334 -10.91 -21.39 -2.00
N LEU A 335 -9.82 -22.04 -1.59
CA LEU A 335 -9.79 -22.92 -0.43
C LEU A 335 -9.47 -22.11 0.82
N PHE A 336 -10.30 -22.17 1.86
CA PHE A 336 -9.98 -21.49 3.10
C PHE A 336 -8.98 -22.30 3.95
N GLU A 337 -7.84 -21.71 4.24
CA GLU A 337 -6.81 -22.28 5.10
C GLU A 337 -6.79 -21.54 6.43
N LYS A 338 -7.02 -22.28 7.53
CA LYS A 338 -6.90 -21.77 8.89
C LYS A 338 -5.44 -21.57 9.23
N GLY A 339 -5.11 -20.42 9.81
CA GLY A 339 -3.74 -20.13 10.20
C GLY A 339 -3.54 -18.67 10.57
N LEU A 340 -2.40 -18.39 11.18
CA LEU A 340 -1.96 -17.05 11.54
C LEU A 340 -0.78 -16.69 10.65
N PHE A 341 -0.93 -15.72 9.75
CA PHE A 341 0.15 -15.37 8.84
C PHE A 341 0.56 -13.92 8.98
N TRP A 342 1.86 -13.66 8.84
CA TRP A 342 2.39 -12.31 8.67
C TRP A 342 2.47 -11.98 7.18
N PRO A 343 1.68 -11.00 6.68
CA PRO A 343 1.75 -10.51 5.29
C PRO A 343 3.17 -10.18 4.84
N GLN A 344 3.99 -9.65 5.74
CA GLN A 344 5.38 -9.28 5.49
C GLN A 344 6.23 -10.51 5.13
N GLN A 345 6.04 -11.64 5.82
CA GLN A 345 6.79 -12.88 5.53
C GLN A 345 6.30 -13.52 4.23
N LEU A 346 4.98 -13.55 4.01
CA LEU A 346 4.38 -14.04 2.77
C LEU A 346 4.85 -13.21 1.56
N ALA A 347 4.91 -11.89 1.69
CA ALA A 347 5.38 -11.01 0.63
C ALA A 347 6.86 -11.24 0.29
N LEU A 348 7.72 -11.50 1.28
CA LEU A 348 9.11 -11.87 1.00
C LEU A 348 9.21 -13.21 0.26
N LYS A 349 8.42 -14.23 0.65
CA LYS A 349 8.37 -15.49 -0.08
C LYS A 349 8.03 -15.25 -1.56
N VAL A 350 6.94 -14.52 -1.83
CA VAL A 350 6.52 -14.20 -3.21
C VAL A 350 7.61 -13.41 -3.95
N PHE A 351 8.22 -12.41 -3.30
CA PHE A 351 9.31 -11.63 -3.90
C PHE A 351 10.49 -12.52 -4.29
N PHE A 352 10.96 -13.39 -3.39
CA PHE A 352 12.09 -14.29 -3.67
C PHE A 352 11.75 -15.27 -4.80
N GLU A 353 10.54 -15.83 -4.82
CA GLU A 353 10.09 -16.69 -5.92
C GLU A 353 10.09 -15.95 -7.26
N GLN A 354 9.56 -14.73 -7.30
CA GLN A 354 9.42 -13.91 -8.52
C GLN A 354 10.73 -13.26 -9.03
N ASN A 355 11.79 -13.26 -8.23
CA ASN A 355 13.06 -12.59 -8.58
C ASN A 355 14.25 -13.54 -8.66
N TYR A 356 14.18 -14.72 -8.04
CA TYR A 356 15.29 -15.67 -7.99
C TYR A 356 14.93 -17.07 -8.48
N LEU A 357 13.66 -17.48 -8.45
CA LEU A 357 13.24 -18.83 -8.84
C LEU A 357 12.52 -18.87 -10.20
N SER A 358 11.79 -17.80 -10.55
CA SER A 358 11.17 -17.58 -11.86
C SER A 358 11.01 -16.08 -12.12
N SER A 359 10.70 -15.66 -13.34
CA SER A 359 10.26 -14.27 -13.56
C SER A 359 8.90 -13.97 -12.92
N VAL A 360 8.53 -12.69 -12.77
CA VAL A 360 7.19 -12.29 -12.31
C VAL A 360 6.11 -12.84 -13.26
N GLU A 361 6.34 -12.76 -14.57
CA GLU A 361 5.43 -13.23 -15.62
C GLU A 361 5.25 -14.75 -15.55
N GLU A 362 6.34 -15.51 -15.47
CA GLU A 362 6.30 -16.97 -15.32
C GLU A 362 5.60 -17.38 -14.03
N TRP A 363 5.88 -16.68 -12.94
CA TRP A 363 5.24 -16.92 -11.65
C TRP A 363 3.72 -16.72 -11.75
N LYS A 364 3.28 -15.59 -12.30
CA LYS A 364 1.84 -15.30 -12.47
C LYS A 364 1.16 -16.28 -13.42
N ALA A 365 1.82 -16.62 -14.53
CA ALA A 365 1.33 -17.61 -15.49
C ALA A 365 1.12 -18.99 -14.85
N LYS A 366 1.96 -19.35 -13.88
CA LYS A 366 1.83 -20.60 -13.13
C LYS A 366 0.74 -20.55 -12.06
N TYR A 367 0.70 -19.49 -11.25
CA TYR A 367 -0.08 -19.47 -10.01
C TYR A 367 -1.41 -18.69 -10.07
N LEU A 368 -1.63 -17.84 -11.09
CA LEU A 368 -2.83 -17.00 -11.20
C LEU A 368 -3.63 -17.24 -12.49
N GLU A 369 -2.96 -17.27 -13.63
CA GLU A 369 -3.61 -17.35 -14.95
C GLU A 369 -4.49 -18.60 -15.16
N PRO A 370 -4.16 -19.80 -14.64
CA PRO A 370 -5.04 -20.97 -14.78
C PRO A 370 -6.41 -20.75 -14.15
N ALA A 371 -6.47 -20.01 -13.03
CA ALA A 371 -7.71 -19.68 -12.34
C ALA A 371 -8.46 -18.53 -13.02
N LEU A 372 -7.75 -17.47 -13.43
CA LEU A 372 -8.36 -16.29 -14.07
C LEU A 372 -8.95 -16.60 -15.45
N SER A 373 -8.27 -17.42 -16.26
CA SER A 373 -8.72 -17.81 -17.61
C SER A 373 -10.01 -18.63 -17.63
N LYS A 374 -10.27 -19.42 -16.59
CA LYS A 374 -11.47 -20.27 -16.49
C LYS A 374 -12.74 -19.50 -16.10
N GLN A 375 -12.61 -18.23 -15.70
CA GLN A 375 -13.71 -17.35 -15.25
C GLN A 375 -14.63 -17.92 -14.15
N CYS A 376 -14.24 -19.03 -13.50
CA CYS A 376 -15.04 -19.74 -12.52
C CYS A 376 -14.36 -19.71 -11.15
N LEU A 377 -14.37 -18.52 -10.52
CA LEU A 377 -13.99 -18.42 -9.11
C LEU A 377 -15.13 -18.94 -8.23
N ARG A 378 -14.83 -19.90 -7.37
CA ARG A 378 -15.79 -20.48 -6.41
C ARG A 378 -15.11 -20.74 -5.09
N LYS A 379 -15.85 -20.69 -3.99
CA LYS A 379 -15.31 -20.98 -2.66
C LYS A 379 -15.57 -22.43 -2.30
N SER A 380 -14.57 -23.07 -1.72
CA SER A 380 -14.76 -24.32 -0.99
C SER A 380 -14.71 -23.99 0.50
N THR A 381 -15.75 -24.40 1.21
CA THR A 381 -15.83 -24.35 2.68
C THR A 381 -14.98 -25.44 3.32
#